data_AF-A0AAD1ZN58-F1
#
_entry.id   AF-A0AAD1ZN58-F1
#
_cell.length_a   1.000
_cell.length_b   1.000
_cell.length_c   1.000
_cell.angle_alpha   90.00
_cell.angle_beta   90.00
_cell.angle_gamma   90.00
#
_symmetry.space_group_name_H-M   'P 1'
#
loop_
_entity.id
_entity.type
_entity.pdbx_description
1 polymer ?
#
loop_
_entity_poly.entity_id
_entity_poly.type
_entity_poly.pdbx_seq_one_letter_code
_entity_poly.pdbx_strand_id
1 'polypeptide(L)'
;MVKIPELFQSVDAYLGPYVFPLLEETRAELKSSMYTINAAPFAEVTYLRAANPSDKQSFLYDVKVDSWKNRFMDNGSKPYRTVPGDVVLLSDGKPSAVADLQLKFEEKTRIIL
;
A
#
# COMPACT_ATOMS: atom_id res chain seq x y z
N MET A 1 21.41 -17.67 -2.16
CA MET A 1 20.58 -17.96 -0.97
C MET A 1 21.42 -17.68 0.26
N VAL A 2 21.04 -16.71 1.10
CA VAL A 2 21.75 -16.45 2.36
C VAL A 2 21.44 -17.60 3.30
N LYS A 3 22.46 -18.28 3.82
CA LYS A 3 22.28 -19.36 4.80
C LYS A 3 22.12 -18.72 6.17
N ILE A 4 20.95 -18.89 6.78
CA ILE A 4 20.65 -18.38 8.11
C ILE A 4 21.43 -19.23 9.13
N PRO A 5 22.21 -18.61 10.04
CA PRO A 5 22.88 -19.33 11.13
C PRO A 5 21.91 -20.02 12.08
N GLU A 6 22.33 -21.12 12.71
CA GLU A 6 21.54 -21.82 13.73
C GLU A 6 21.61 -21.13 15.11
N LEU A 7 22.67 -20.35 15.35
CA LEU A 7 22.92 -19.64 16.61
C LEU A 7 23.32 -18.20 16.32
N PHE A 8 22.83 -17.29 17.15
CA PHE A 8 23.11 -15.87 17.07
C PHE A 8 23.67 -15.38 18.41
N GLN A 9 24.66 -14.51 18.34
CA GLN A 9 25.36 -14.00 19.52
C GLN A 9 24.61 -12.87 20.22
N SER A 10 23.65 -12.25 19.53
CA SER A 10 22.79 -11.19 20.06
C SER A 10 21.49 -11.09 19.27
N VAL A 11 20.53 -10.34 19.82
CA VAL A 11 19.27 -10.01 19.13
C VAL A 11 19.54 -9.23 17.84
N ASP A 12 20.47 -8.28 17.84
CA ASP A 12 20.80 -7.51 16.64
C ASP A 12 21.42 -8.39 15.54
N ALA A 13 22.30 -9.32 15.94
CA ALA A 13 22.89 -10.30 15.03
C ALA A 13 21.83 -11.24 14.43
N TYR A 14 20.75 -11.51 15.18
CA TYR A 14 19.59 -12.22 14.70
C TYR A 14 18.75 -11.38 13.74
N LEU A 15 18.31 -10.18 14.14
CA LEU A 15 17.34 -9.38 13.38
C LEU A 15 17.90 -8.81 12.07
N GLY A 16 19.17 -8.41 12.05
CA GLY A 16 19.80 -7.75 10.91
C GLY A 16 19.64 -8.52 9.59
N PRO A 17 20.02 -9.82 9.53
CA PRO A 17 19.88 -10.64 8.33
C PRO A 17 18.44 -10.81 7.82
N TYR A 18 17.41 -10.69 8.66
CA TYR A 18 16.01 -10.87 8.26
C TYR A 18 15.38 -9.62 7.64
N VAL A 19 15.99 -8.44 7.75
CA VAL A 19 15.43 -7.21 7.20
C VAL A 19 15.11 -7.37 5.70
N PHE A 20 16.08 -7.81 4.88
CA PHE A 20 15.85 -7.99 3.46
C PHE A 20 14.89 -9.15 3.11
N PRO A 21 15.02 -10.35 3.70
CA PRO A 21 14.02 -11.41 3.53
C PRO A 21 12.59 -10.98 3.84
N LEU A 22 12.37 -10.26 4.95
CA LEU A 22 11.04 -9.78 5.34
C LEU A 22 10.52 -8.71 4.38
N LEU A 23 11.40 -7.83 3.88
CA LEU A 23 11.04 -6.86 2.84
C LEU A 23 10.67 -7.55 1.53
N GLU A 24 11.41 -8.58 1.12
CA GLU A 24 11.09 -9.34 -0.10
C GLU A 24 9.81 -10.17 0.05
N GLU A 25 9.56 -10.75 1.22
CA GLU A 25 8.29 -11.42 1.54
C GLU A 25 7.11 -10.43 1.47
N THR A 26 7.24 -9.26 2.11
CA THR A 26 6.23 -8.20 2.06
C THR A 26 6.00 -7.72 0.63
N ARG A 27 7.07 -7.52 -0.16
CA ARG A 27 6.98 -7.14 -1.57
C ARG A 27 6.25 -8.20 -2.40
N ALA A 28 6.55 -9.48 -2.18
CA ALA A 28 5.91 -10.58 -2.89
C ALA A 28 4.41 -10.66 -2.57
N GLU A 29 4.03 -10.47 -1.30
CA GLU A 29 2.63 -10.47 -0.86
C GLU A 29 1.85 -9.28 -1.46
N LEU A 30 2.42 -8.07 -1.43
CA LEU A 30 1.83 -6.90 -2.06
C LEU A 30 1.65 -7.11 -3.57
N LYS A 31 2.64 -7.69 -4.24
CA LYS A 31 2.55 -8.02 -5.67
C LYS A 31 1.44 -9.05 -5.94
N SER A 32 1.28 -10.06 -5.09
CA SER A 32 0.20 -11.05 -5.19
C SER A 32 -1.17 -10.36 -5.12
N SER A 33 -1.35 -9.47 -4.14
CA SER A 33 -2.57 -8.70 -3.94
C SER A 33 -2.95 -7.80 -5.13
N MET A 34 -1.96 -7.32 -5.90
CA MET A 34 -2.24 -6.51 -7.10
C MET A 34 -3.03 -7.30 -8.16
N TYR A 35 -2.84 -8.62 -8.29
CA TYR A 35 -3.57 -9.41 -9.29
C TYR A 35 -5.09 -9.44 -9.05
N THR A 36 -5.52 -9.22 -7.81
CA THR A 36 -6.94 -9.16 -7.41
C THR A 36 -7.43 -7.73 -7.18
N ILE A 37 -6.65 -6.70 -7.53
CA ILE A 37 -6.97 -5.28 -7.28
C ILE A 37 -8.33 -4.85 -7.86
N ASN A 38 -8.76 -5.50 -8.94
CA ASN A 38 -10.02 -5.20 -9.60
C ASN A 38 -11.24 -5.42 -8.69
N ALA A 39 -11.12 -6.35 -7.74
CA ALA A 39 -12.14 -6.72 -6.77
C ALA A 39 -12.03 -5.91 -5.47
N ALA A 40 -10.94 -5.17 -5.27
CA ALA A 40 -10.68 -4.46 -4.04
C ALA A 40 -11.75 -3.36 -3.77
N PRO A 41 -12.04 -3.11 -2.48
CA PRO A 41 -12.78 -1.92 -2.07
C PRO A 41 -12.11 -0.65 -2.61
N PHE A 42 -12.91 0.34 -2.97
CA PHE A 42 -12.40 1.61 -3.48
C PHE A 42 -13.23 2.77 -2.95
N ALA A 43 -12.60 3.92 -2.84
CA ALA A 43 -13.23 5.17 -2.42
C ALA A 43 -12.53 6.33 -3.15
N GLU A 44 -13.28 7.39 -3.40
CA GLU A 44 -12.75 8.62 -3.97
C GLU A 44 -12.09 9.45 -2.86
N VAL A 45 -10.89 9.96 -3.11
CA VAL A 45 -10.23 10.90 -2.19
C VAL A 45 -10.91 12.26 -2.32
N THR A 46 -11.53 12.72 -1.24
CA THR A 46 -12.23 14.01 -1.19
C THR A 46 -11.40 15.11 -0.55
N TYR A 47 -10.34 14.74 0.18
CA TYR A 47 -9.41 15.66 0.82
C TYR A 47 -8.04 15.00 0.98
N LEU A 48 -6.99 15.74 0.62
CA LEU A 48 -5.59 15.34 0.80
C LEU A 48 -4.78 16.57 1.20
N ARG A 49 -4.11 16.53 2.35
CA ARG A 49 -3.19 17.60 2.80
C ARG A 49 -2.08 17.04 3.65
N ALA A 50 -0.88 17.62 3.57
CA ALA A 50 0.19 17.35 4.52
C ALA A 50 -0.29 17.56 5.96
N ALA A 51 -0.09 16.56 6.82
CA ALA A 51 -0.53 16.59 8.22
C ALA A 51 0.17 17.70 9.01
N ASN A 52 1.45 17.96 8.69
CA ASN A 52 2.19 19.11 9.19
C ASN A 52 2.85 19.86 8.03
N PRO A 53 2.27 20.98 7.55
CA PRO A 53 2.82 21.75 6.43
C PRO A 53 4.22 22.31 6.67
N SER A 54 4.63 22.46 7.93
CA SER A 54 5.96 22.95 8.31
C SER A 54 7.02 21.85 8.30
N ASP A 55 6.61 20.58 8.41
CA ASP A 55 7.51 19.42 8.41
C ASP A 55 7.50 18.73 7.05
N LYS A 56 8.42 19.16 6.20
CA LYS A 56 8.61 18.62 4.84
C LYS A 56 9.28 17.25 4.80
N GLN A 57 9.70 16.67 5.94
CA GLN A 57 10.37 15.37 6.00
C GLN A 57 9.46 14.23 6.43
N SER A 58 8.36 14.53 7.13
CA SER A 58 7.47 13.50 7.68
C SER A 58 6.74 12.66 6.62
N PHE A 59 6.52 13.20 5.41
CA PHE A 59 5.66 12.58 4.36
C PHE A 59 4.31 12.07 4.89
N LEU A 60 3.77 12.72 5.93
CA LEU A 60 2.49 12.36 6.53
C LEU A 60 1.37 13.23 5.95
N TYR A 61 0.24 12.60 5.63
CA TYR A 61 -0.91 13.23 5.01
C TYR A 61 -2.20 12.87 5.72
N ASP A 62 -3.04 13.88 5.92
CA ASP A 62 -4.44 13.71 6.26
C ASP A 62 -5.22 13.44 4.98
N VAL A 63 -5.79 12.25 4.90
CA VAL A 63 -6.62 11.80 3.78
C VAL A 63 -8.05 11.62 4.25
N LYS A 64 -9.01 12.20 3.53
CA LYS A 64 -10.43 11.84 3.67
C LYS A 64 -10.91 11.24 2.36
N VAL A 65 -11.70 10.19 2.50
CA VAL A 65 -12.34 9.51 1.38
C VAL A 65 -13.85 9.62 1.49
N ASP A 66 -14.54 9.41 0.37
CA ASP A 66 -15.98 9.23 0.36
C ASP A 66 -16.40 7.89 1.00
N SER A 67 -17.57 7.37 0.65
CA SER A 67 -18.00 6.05 1.12
C SER A 67 -17.30 4.93 0.34
N TRP A 68 -16.68 3.99 1.06
CA TRP A 68 -16.10 2.78 0.49
C TRP A 68 -17.14 1.96 -0.29
N LYS A 69 -16.77 1.60 -1.52
CA LYS A 69 -17.58 0.83 -2.46
C LYS A 69 -16.87 -0.49 -2.77
N ASN A 70 -17.64 -1.55 -2.96
CA ASN A 70 -17.16 -2.86 -3.39
C ASN A 70 -17.74 -3.17 -4.77
N ARG A 71 -16.94 -3.79 -5.65
CA ARG A 71 -17.41 -4.15 -6.99
C ARG A 71 -18.48 -5.24 -6.96
N PHE A 72 -18.37 -6.19 -6.04
CA PHE A 72 -19.18 -7.40 -5.98
C PHE A 72 -20.08 -7.43 -4.74
N MET A 73 -20.59 -6.27 -4.30
CA MET A 73 -21.34 -6.17 -3.06
C MET A 73 -22.72 -6.85 -3.20
N ASP A 74 -22.98 -7.87 -2.37
CA ASP A 74 -24.34 -8.36 -2.12
C ASP A 74 -25.09 -7.37 -1.22
N ASN A 75 -26.41 -7.25 -1.40
CA ASN A 75 -27.31 -6.25 -0.79
C ASN A 75 -27.31 -6.16 0.77
N GLY A 76 -26.46 -6.91 1.48
CA GLY A 76 -26.38 -6.91 2.95
C GLY A 76 -24.97 -6.78 3.55
N SER A 77 -23.90 -6.72 2.76
CA SER A 77 -22.55 -6.61 3.34
C SER A 77 -22.22 -5.19 3.77
N LYS A 78 -21.61 -5.02 4.95
CA LYS A 78 -21.15 -3.71 5.42
C LYS A 78 -20.02 -3.19 4.50
N PRO A 79 -19.98 -1.88 4.22
CA PRO A 79 -18.86 -1.27 3.53
C PRO A 79 -17.55 -1.59 4.25
N TYR A 80 -16.47 -1.73 3.47
CA TYR A 80 -15.13 -1.86 4.03
C TYR A 80 -14.81 -0.64 4.92
N ARG A 81 -14.02 -0.87 5.97
CA ARG A 81 -13.51 0.15 6.88
C ARG A 81 -12.03 -0.09 7.10
N THR A 82 -11.24 0.94 6.88
CA THR A 82 -9.80 0.91 7.13
C THR A 82 -9.48 0.67 8.60
N VAL A 83 -8.49 -0.17 8.87
CA VAL A 83 -7.89 -0.41 10.18
C VAL A 83 -6.39 -0.08 10.17
N PRO A 84 -5.77 0.19 11.34
CA PRO A 84 -4.33 0.34 11.42
C PRO A 84 -3.61 -0.89 10.84
N GLY A 85 -2.65 -0.66 9.93
CA GLY A 85 -1.92 -1.72 9.24
C GLY A 85 -2.42 -2.00 7.82
N ASP A 86 -3.58 -1.48 7.43
CA ASP A 86 -4.05 -1.57 6.05
C ASP A 86 -3.12 -0.79 5.10
N VAL A 87 -2.83 -1.41 3.95
CA VAL A 87 -2.09 -0.76 2.86
C VAL A 87 -3.08 -0.36 1.78
N VAL A 88 -3.10 0.92 1.46
CA VAL A 88 -3.97 1.49 0.43
C VAL A 88 -3.16 1.94 -0.78
N LEU A 89 -3.73 1.78 -1.96
CA LEU A 89 -3.18 2.29 -3.21
C LEU A 89 -3.93 3.56 -3.61
N LEU A 90 -3.20 4.66 -3.78
CA LEU A 90 -3.72 5.89 -4.36
C LEU A 90 -3.41 5.91 -5.86
N SER A 91 -4.40 6.25 -6.68
CA SER A 91 -4.28 6.31 -8.14
C SER A 91 -5.28 7.30 -8.70
N ASP A 92 -4.96 7.92 -9.84
CA ASP A 92 -5.81 8.93 -10.51
C ASP A 92 -7.13 8.35 -11.03
N GLY A 93 -7.22 7.03 -11.17
CA GLY A 93 -8.44 6.34 -11.57
C GLY A 93 -8.48 4.93 -10.99
N LYS A 94 -9.68 4.36 -10.85
CA LYS A 94 -9.84 3.01 -10.33
C LYS A 94 -9.17 1.98 -11.25
N PRO A 95 -8.17 1.21 -10.79
CA PRO A 95 -7.55 0.17 -11.58
C PRO A 95 -8.53 -0.99 -11.82
N SER A 96 -8.55 -1.48 -13.06
CA SER A 96 -9.34 -2.62 -13.52
C SER A 96 -8.49 -3.88 -13.68
N ALA A 97 -7.17 -3.71 -13.86
CA ALA A 97 -6.19 -4.78 -13.96
C ALA A 97 -4.82 -4.30 -13.44
N VAL A 98 -3.89 -5.26 -13.21
CA VAL A 98 -2.50 -4.96 -12.86
C VAL A 98 -1.81 -4.10 -13.92
N ALA A 99 -2.17 -4.28 -15.19
CA ALA A 99 -1.62 -3.49 -16.30
C ALA A 99 -1.87 -1.98 -16.11
N ASP A 100 -2.97 -1.59 -15.46
CA ASP A 100 -3.29 -0.19 -15.17
C ASP A 100 -2.35 0.41 -14.12
N LEU A 101 -1.76 -0.45 -13.27
CA LEU A 101 -0.77 -0.07 -12.25
C LEU A 101 0.64 -0.02 -12.79
N GLN A 102 0.91 -0.73 -13.89
CA GLN A 102 2.20 -0.75 -14.56
C GLN A 102 2.45 0.53 -15.36
N LEU A 103 1.97 1.68 -14.87
CA LEU A 103 2.00 2.98 -15.55
C LEU A 103 3.27 3.13 -16.37
N LYS A 104 3.09 3.24 -17.69
CA LYS A 104 4.08 3.77 -18.60
C LYS A 104 4.64 5.03 -17.93
N PHE A 105 5.94 5.06 -17.67
CA PHE A 105 6.64 6.27 -17.25
C PHE A 105 6.63 7.27 -18.42
N GLU A 106 5.47 7.78 -18.82
CA GLU A 106 5.35 8.91 -19.73
C GLU A 106 5.44 10.17 -18.87
N GLU A 107 6.66 10.71 -18.77
CA GLU A 107 7.18 12.06 -18.42
C GLU A 107 6.36 13.13 -17.66
N LYS A 108 5.10 12.90 -17.25
CA LYS A 108 4.21 13.95 -16.73
C LYS A 108 3.31 13.55 -15.56
N THR A 109 3.54 12.41 -14.91
CA THR A 109 2.90 12.18 -13.60
C THR A 109 3.64 12.97 -12.53
N ARG A 110 3.14 14.18 -12.26
CA ARG A 110 3.55 14.97 -11.11
C ARG A 110 3.09 14.22 -9.85
N ILE A 111 4.03 13.54 -9.21
CA ILE A 111 3.91 13.23 -7.78
C ILE A 111 3.94 14.59 -7.09
N ILE A 112 2.77 15.14 -6.76
CA ILE A 112 2.71 16.22 -5.78
C ILE A 112 2.81 15.50 -4.44
N LEU A 113 4.00 15.63 -3.84
CA LEU A 113 4.21 15.39 -2.41
C LEU A 113 3.18 16.23 -1.67
#